data_AF-A0A7V6X034-F1
#
_entry.id   AF-A0A7V6X034-F1
#
_cell.length_a   1.000
_cell.length_b   1.000
_cell.length_c   1.000
_cell.angle_alpha   90.00
_cell.angle_beta   90.00
_cell.angle_gamma   90.00
#
_symmetry.space_group_name_H-M   'P 1'
#
loop_
_entity.id
_entity.type
_entity.pdbx_description
1 polymer ?
#
loop_
_entity_poly.entity_id
_entity_poly.type
_entity_poly.pdbx_seq_one_letter_code
_entity_poly.pdbx_strand_id
1 'polypeptide(L)'
;MPETNVRGRLFNHRVPDRAIHEVINYLSKKGYYDVTTSRDNGAVAVSFARDARIESVVNELVPKIEQLGYDTWHDLELEGYSGSTAVSSYKQGRITRNY
;
A
#
# COMPACT_ATOMS: atom_id res chain seq x y z
N MET A 1 13.13 -16.85 3.54
CA MET A 1 13.49 -15.99 4.69
C MET A 1 12.22 -15.38 5.26
N PRO A 2 12.10 -15.10 6.57
CA PRO A 2 10.89 -14.49 7.12
C PRO A 2 10.77 -13.05 6.65
N GLU A 3 9.61 -12.70 6.10
CA GLU A 3 9.28 -11.33 5.73
C GLU A 3 9.23 -10.43 6.97
N THR A 4 9.96 -9.32 6.91
CA THR A 4 10.19 -8.40 8.03
C THR A 4 9.40 -7.11 7.88
N ASN A 5 9.18 -6.64 6.66
CA ASN A 5 8.50 -5.38 6.39
C ASN A 5 7.84 -5.39 5.01
N VAL A 6 6.82 -4.56 4.85
CA VAL A 6 6.09 -4.34 3.61
C VAL A 6 6.15 -2.87 3.29
N ARG A 7 6.44 -2.55 2.03
CA ARG A 7 6.36 -1.22 1.47
C ARG A 7 5.20 -1.19 0.48
N GLY A 8 4.45 -0.11 0.49
CA GLY A 8 3.27 0.04 -0.35
C GLY A 8 3.26 1.37 -1.08
N ARG A 9 2.62 1.36 -2.24
CA ARG A 9 2.29 2.53 -3.03
C ARG A 9 0.84 2.44 -3.47
N LEU A 10 0.06 3.44 -3.09
CA LEU A 10 -1.31 3.63 -3.55
C LEU A 10 -1.33 4.78 -4.56
N PHE A 11 -1.74 4.51 -5.79
CA PHE A 11 -1.95 5.51 -6.82
C PHE A 11 -3.36 6.06 -6.75
N ASN A 12 -3.49 7.35 -7.06
CA ASN A 12 -4.76 8.01 -7.21
C ASN A 12 -4.80 8.73 -8.55
N HIS A 13 -5.54 8.16 -9.50
CA HIS A 13 -5.80 8.75 -10.81
C HIS A 13 -7.17 9.43 -10.92
N ARG A 14 -8.12 9.15 -10.01
CA ARG A 14 -9.55 9.47 -10.21
C ARG A 14 -10.32 9.90 -8.96
N VAL A 15 -9.71 9.79 -7.78
CA VAL A 15 -10.38 10.00 -6.50
C VAL A 15 -10.11 11.42 -5.98
N PRO A 16 -11.11 12.14 -5.45
CA PRO A 16 -10.92 13.49 -4.90
C PRO A 16 -9.89 13.53 -3.77
N ASP A 17 -9.21 14.67 -3.61
CA ASP A 17 -8.15 14.91 -2.60
C ASP A 17 -8.57 14.55 -1.16
N ARG A 18 -9.89 14.55 -0.87
CA ARG A 18 -10.44 14.12 0.42
C ARG A 18 -10.13 12.65 0.74
N ALA A 19 -10.20 11.75 -0.24
CA ALA A 19 -9.97 10.32 0.01
C ALA A 19 -8.50 10.03 0.31
N ILE A 20 -7.57 10.79 -0.29
CA ILE A 20 -6.13 10.70 0.03
C ILE A 20 -5.90 11.05 1.50
N HIS A 21 -6.52 12.13 2.00
CA HIS A 21 -6.41 12.50 3.41
C HIS A 21 -6.95 11.41 4.34
N GLU A 22 -8.04 10.74 3.96
CA GLU A 22 -8.58 9.63 4.75
C GLU A 22 -7.64 8.42 4.77
N VAL A 23 -6.99 8.09 3.64
CA VAL A 23 -5.96 7.05 3.58
C VAL A 23 -4.78 7.40 4.49
N ILE A 24 -4.22 8.60 4.38
CA ILE A 24 -3.07 9.03 5.18
C ILE A 24 -3.40 8.97 6.69
N ASN A 25 -4.58 9.47 7.07
CA ASN A 25 -5.05 9.41 8.45
C ASN A 25 -5.21 7.97 8.95
N TYR A 26 -5.74 7.08 8.10
CA TYR A 26 -5.86 5.66 8.42
C TYR A 26 -4.49 5.00 8.62
N LEU A 27 -3.55 5.22 7.70
CA LEU A 27 -2.19 4.69 7.77
C LEU A 27 -1.49 5.13 9.06
N SER A 28 -1.56 6.43 9.39
CA SER A 28 -0.98 6.96 10.63
C SER A 28 -1.60 6.32 11.88
N LYS A 29 -2.92 6.18 11.94
CA LYS A 29 -3.62 5.53 13.07
C LYS A 29 -3.28 4.05 13.23
N LYS A 30 -2.94 3.37 12.15
CA LYS A 30 -2.61 1.94 12.13
C LYS A 30 -1.13 1.63 12.35
N GLY A 31 -0.31 2.66 12.55
CA GLY A 31 1.13 2.50 12.81
C GLY A 31 1.95 2.24 11.55
N TYR A 32 1.45 2.61 10.37
CA TYR A 32 2.29 2.70 9.18
C TYR A 32 3.25 3.87 9.32
N TYR A 33 4.45 3.71 8.80
CA TYR A 33 5.52 4.70 8.82
C TYR A 33 5.97 5.05 7.39
N ASP A 34 6.87 6.03 7.26
CA ASP A 34 7.31 6.59 5.97
C ASP A 34 6.15 7.00 5.04
N VAL A 35 5.04 7.44 5.64
CA VAL A 35 3.85 7.86 4.91
C VAL A 35 4.14 9.19 4.21
N THR A 36 4.27 9.14 2.89
CA THR A 36 4.62 10.30 2.06
C THR A 36 3.69 10.38 0.86
N THR A 37 3.46 11.60 0.39
CA THR A 37 2.72 11.83 -0.86
C THR A 37 3.65 12.40 -1.92
N SER A 38 3.49 11.92 -3.14
CA SER A 38 4.14 12.47 -4.32
C SER A 38 3.10 12.73 -5.39
N ARG A 39 3.37 13.70 -6.25
CA ARG A 39 2.52 14.01 -7.40
C ARG A 39 3.34 13.80 -8.66
N ASP A 40 2.90 12.88 -9.52
CA ASP A 40 3.55 12.56 -10.79
C ASP A 40 2.49 12.61 -11.90
N ASN A 41 2.73 13.40 -12.95
CA ASN A 41 1.86 13.49 -14.13
C ASN A 41 0.35 13.67 -13.83
N GLY A 42 0.02 14.44 -12.77
CA GLY A 42 -1.36 14.72 -12.37
C GLY A 42 -2.01 13.65 -11.48
N ALA A 43 -1.34 12.52 -11.26
CA ALA A 43 -1.73 11.52 -10.27
C ALA A 43 -1.04 11.77 -8.93
N VAL A 44 -1.74 11.53 -7.84
CA VAL A 44 -1.13 11.56 -6.49
C VAL A 44 -0.84 10.12 -6.10
N ALA A 45 0.38 9.85 -5.63
CA ALA A 45 0.74 8.57 -5.04
C ALA A 45 0.97 8.73 -3.54
N VAL A 46 0.50 7.77 -2.76
CA VAL A 46 0.79 7.65 -1.33
C VAL A 46 1.73 6.47 -1.13
N SER A 47 2.93 6.73 -0.63
CA SER A 47 3.88 5.69 -0.24
C SER A 47 3.85 5.49 1.26
N PHE A 48 4.03 4.25 1.70
CA PHE A 48 4.02 3.88 3.12
C PHE A 48 4.79 2.58 3.37
N ALA A 49 5.13 2.32 4.62
CA ALA A 49 5.76 1.10 5.07
C ALA A 49 5.17 0.59 6.38
N ARG A 50 5.31 -0.72 6.63
CA ARG A 50 4.88 -1.38 7.86
C ARG A 50 5.66 -2.65 8.14
N ASP A 51 5.98 -2.87 9.40
CA ASP A 51 6.60 -4.12 9.87
C ASP A 51 5.50 -5.17 10.06
N ALA A 52 5.23 -5.91 9.00
CA ALA A 52 4.21 -6.95 8.97
C ALA A 52 4.46 -7.89 7.78
N ARG A 53 3.66 -8.95 7.71
CA ARG A 53 3.57 -9.76 6.49
C ARG A 53 2.62 -9.13 5.48
N ILE A 54 2.87 -9.33 4.19
CA ILE A 54 2.10 -8.80 3.08
C ILE A 54 0.64 -9.24 3.16
N GLU A 55 0.34 -10.47 3.60
CA GLU A 55 -1.04 -10.92 3.79
C GLU A 55 -1.77 -10.10 4.85
N SER A 56 -1.08 -9.74 5.96
CA SER A 56 -1.67 -8.91 7.00
C SER A 56 -1.95 -7.50 6.51
N VAL A 57 -1.03 -6.96 5.69
CA VAL A 57 -1.18 -5.62 5.10
C VAL A 57 -2.32 -5.61 4.08
N VAL A 58 -2.40 -6.61 3.20
CA VAL A 58 -3.48 -6.76 2.20
C VAL A 58 -4.84 -6.89 2.89
N ASN A 59 -4.97 -7.81 3.85
CA ASN A 59 -6.23 -8.04 4.56
C ASN A 59 -6.72 -6.80 5.33
N GLU A 60 -5.80 -5.95 5.78
CA GLU A 60 -6.15 -4.73 6.50
C GLU A 60 -6.43 -3.54 5.57
N LEU A 61 -5.61 -3.35 4.53
CA LEU A 61 -5.69 -2.17 3.65
C LEU A 61 -6.74 -2.30 2.57
N VAL A 62 -6.84 -3.44 1.90
CA VAL A 62 -7.71 -3.60 0.72
C VAL A 62 -9.17 -3.23 1.05
N PRO A 63 -9.80 -3.79 2.09
CA PRO A 63 -11.19 -3.44 2.40
C PRO A 63 -11.39 -1.96 2.70
N LYS A 64 -10.40 -1.31 3.35
CA LYS A 64 -10.50 0.11 3.70
C LYS A 64 -10.33 1.01 2.49
N ILE A 65 -9.41 0.68 1.59
CA ILE A 65 -9.13 1.45 0.38
C ILE A 65 -10.31 1.32 -0.60
N GLU A 66 -10.86 0.11 -0.76
CA GLU A 66 -12.08 -0.12 -1.57
C GLU A 66 -13.30 0.63 -1.01
N GLN A 67 -13.48 0.67 0.31
CA GLN A 67 -14.52 1.50 0.95
C GLN A 67 -14.39 3.00 0.65
N LEU A 68 -13.18 3.47 0.37
CA LEU A 68 -12.91 4.86 -0.03
C LEU A 68 -13.09 5.09 -1.54
N GLY A 69 -13.49 4.06 -2.29
CA GLY A 69 -13.81 4.13 -3.72
C GLY A 69 -12.61 3.94 -4.66
N TYR A 70 -11.47 3.48 -4.14
CA TYR A 70 -10.30 3.14 -4.96
C TYR A 70 -10.44 1.75 -5.56
N ASP A 71 -9.85 1.55 -6.73
CA ASP A 71 -9.73 0.24 -7.37
C ASP A 71 -8.39 -0.37 -6.99
N THR A 72 -8.35 -1.09 -5.87
CA THR A 72 -7.12 -1.71 -5.33
C THR A 72 -6.44 -2.66 -6.32
N TRP A 73 -7.15 -3.15 -7.35
CA TRP A 73 -6.55 -3.95 -8.40
C TRP A 73 -5.51 -3.16 -9.20
N HIS A 74 -5.83 -1.91 -9.55
CA HIS A 74 -4.97 -1.05 -10.36
C HIS A 74 -4.18 -0.05 -9.52
N ASP A 75 -4.74 0.37 -8.39
CA ASP A 75 -4.24 1.48 -7.62
C ASP A 75 -3.26 1.05 -6.52
N LEU A 76 -3.26 -0.22 -6.07
CA LEU A 76 -2.42 -0.66 -4.96
C LEU A 76 -1.31 -1.60 -5.41
N GLU A 77 -0.07 -1.19 -5.12
CA GLU A 77 1.11 -2.04 -5.20
C GLU A 77 1.73 -2.22 -3.81
N LEU A 78 2.08 -3.45 -3.44
CA LEU A 78 2.87 -3.74 -2.25
C LEU A 78 4.07 -4.61 -2.61
N GLU A 79 5.14 -4.47 -1.84
CA GLU A 79 6.31 -5.31 -1.88
C GLU A 79 6.69 -5.69 -0.45
N GLY A 80 6.80 -6.99 -0.19
CA GLY A 80 7.27 -7.52 1.07
C GLY A 80 8.74 -7.89 0.99
N TYR A 81 9.47 -7.52 2.04
CA TYR A 81 10.92 -7.62 2.12
C TYR A 81 11.34 -8.48 3.32
N SER A 82 12.44 -9.20 3.14
CA SER A 82 13.20 -9.83 4.21
C SER A 82 14.57 -9.16 4.26
N GLY A 83 14.76 -8.27 5.23
CA GLY A 83 15.89 -7.34 5.23
C GLY A 83 15.85 -6.41 4.00
N SER A 84 16.80 -6.56 3.08
CA SER A 84 16.87 -5.77 1.84
C SER A 84 16.38 -6.53 0.60
N THR A 85 15.97 -7.80 0.75
CA THR A 85 15.56 -8.64 -0.37
C THR A 85 14.04 -8.64 -0.50
N ALA A 86 13.52 -8.29 -1.67
CA ALA A 86 12.09 -8.43 -1.97
C ALA A 86 11.73 -9.92 -2.12
N VAL A 87 10.86 -10.41 -1.23
CA VAL A 87 10.44 -11.82 -1.15
C VAL A 87 8.97 -12.02 -1.53
N SER A 88 8.19 -10.94 -1.59
CA SER A 88 6.80 -10.99 -2.04
C SER A 88 6.38 -9.68 -2.71
N SER A 89 5.31 -9.74 -3.48
CA SER A 89 4.66 -8.56 -4.05
C SER A 89 3.16 -8.77 -4.13
N TYR A 90 2.41 -7.67 -4.03
CA TYR A 90 0.99 -7.61 -4.30
C TYR A 90 0.76 -6.63 -5.44
N LYS A 91 0.25 -7.13 -6.56
CA LYS A 91 -0.15 -6.34 -7.72
C LYS A 91 -1.37 -6.99 -8.35
N GLN A 92 -2.29 -6.21 -8.88
CA GLN A 92 -3.44 -6.74 -9.62
C GLN A 92 -4.23 -7.78 -8.81
N GLY A 93 -4.53 -7.45 -7.55
CA GLY A 93 -5.30 -8.32 -6.66
C GLY A 93 -4.59 -9.59 -6.18
N ARG A 94 -3.32 -9.82 -6.56
CA ARG A 94 -2.64 -11.09 -6.30
C ARG A 94 -1.33 -10.91 -5.55
N ILE A 95 -1.15 -11.73 -4.51
CA ILE A 95 0.14 -11.90 -3.84
C ILE A 95 0.97 -12.92 -4.63
N THR A 96 2.19 -12.53 -5.00
CA THR A 96 3.21 -13.39 -5.62
C THR A 96 4.40 -13.48 -4.68
N ARG A 97 4.96 -14.68 -4.51
CA ARG A 97 6.13 -14.92 -3.67
C ARG A 97 7.34 -15.25 -4.52
N ASN A 98 8.45 -14.59 -4.22
CA ASN A 98 9.74 -14.79 -4.87
C ASN A 98 10.55 -15.69 -3.92
N TYR A 99 10.67 -16.97 -4.27
CA TYR A 99 11.44 -17.96 -3.51
C TYR A 99 12.82 -18.16 -4.14
#